data_AF-O45254-F1
#
_entry.id   AF-O45254-F1
#
_cell.length_a   1.000
_cell.length_b   1.000
_cell.length_c   1.000
_cell.angle_alpha   90.00
_cell.angle_beta   90.00
_cell.angle_gamma   90.00
#
_symmetry.space_group_name_H-M   'P 1'
#
loop_
_entity.id
_entity.type
_entity.pdbx_description
1 polymer ?
#
loop_
_entity_poly.entity_id
_entity_poly.type
_entity_poly.pdbx_seq_one_letter_code
_entity_poly.pdbx_strand_id
1 'polypeptide(L)'
;MTKVTEHLEKQLAENRVKQEEARRAREEEKQRSDNAFNNAERAFERKLEEQRKENQENQKELELEMDNSRLKHEMLYREKQKEHEDVMGAMRNASSAERSAAANMHEKELNLLRKTHESEMKNCEVQMEAIRQKGEREVRDVEDQMAKLHLERGAELDKHHKKMLKMVEKSHEDCTREKVKQHALKMLEMKNEGQRKAIEHKIVMEKLEQARGMSQRLAVNEANREVYRLFMAIMEPVNEARSNLGDIKALCDNNGEDYEDSDTACAEYYSSGIGNSRSIFDIRTNAFRDFVLNQPNCDHELVIACQTAINSMKKPMESTTIRSACTTLPRFMGEQRHLRITAILQNIDDLTSTLEAISDDVRLNFVSWKQLEIVEAVVEQKTIEKE
;
A
#
# COMPACT_ATOMS: atom_id res chain seq x y z
N MET A 1 8.13 -0.85 -1.46
CA MET A 1 7.72 0.08 -0.40
C MET A 1 7.09 -0.62 0.80
N THR A 2 6.71 -1.89 0.72
CA THR A 2 6.45 -2.78 1.86
C THR A 2 7.50 -2.67 2.98
N LYS A 3 8.77 -2.45 2.59
CA LYS A 3 9.88 -2.17 3.52
C LYS A 3 9.68 -0.94 4.42
N VAL A 4 8.97 0.10 3.98
CA VAL A 4 8.77 1.34 4.75
C VAL A 4 7.69 1.14 5.80
N THR A 5 6.55 0.53 5.44
CA THR A 5 5.49 0.18 6.41
C THR A 5 6.01 -0.80 7.45
N GLU A 6 6.72 -1.85 7.03
CA GLU A 6 7.38 -2.81 7.92
C GLU A 6 8.39 -2.13 8.86
N HIS A 7 9.17 -1.16 8.34
CA HIS A 7 10.13 -0.43 9.15
C HIS A 7 9.45 0.42 10.24
N LEU A 8 8.34 1.09 9.92
CA LEU A 8 7.61 1.92 10.89
C LEU A 8 6.88 1.07 11.93
N GLU A 9 6.32 -0.07 11.52
CA GLU A 9 5.74 -1.04 12.45
C GLU A 9 6.79 -1.58 13.43
N LYS A 10 7.99 -1.88 12.93
CA LYS A 10 9.13 -2.27 13.76
C LYS A 10 9.53 -1.16 14.74
N GLN A 11 9.64 0.09 14.28
CA GLN A 11 9.95 1.23 15.16
C GLN A 11 8.88 1.43 16.24
N LEU A 12 7.60 1.30 15.91
CA LEU A 12 6.50 1.35 16.87
C LEU A 12 6.60 0.24 17.92
N ALA A 13 6.91 -0.98 17.50
CA ALA A 13 7.08 -2.10 18.41
C ALA A 13 8.27 -1.87 19.36
N GLU A 14 9.42 -1.42 18.83
CA GLU A 14 10.61 -1.10 19.63
C GLU A 14 10.33 0.03 20.63
N ASN A 15 9.61 1.08 20.22
CA ASN A 15 9.24 2.18 21.12
C ASN A 15 8.31 1.71 22.25
N ARG A 16 7.36 0.81 21.95
CA ARG A 16 6.47 0.21 22.97
C ARG A 16 7.26 -0.61 23.99
N VAL A 17 8.23 -1.41 23.54
CA VAL A 17 9.08 -2.21 24.43
C VAL A 17 9.89 -1.31 25.35
N LYS A 18 10.59 -0.30 24.80
CA LYS A 18 11.37 0.67 25.59
C LYS A 18 10.52 1.40 26.63
N GLN A 19 9.30 1.75 26.27
CA GLN A 19 8.38 2.42 27.19
C GLN A 19 7.93 1.49 28.33
N GLU A 20 7.60 0.24 28.00
CA GLU A 20 7.19 -0.74 29.00
C GLU A 20 8.33 -1.07 29.96
N GLU A 21 9.56 -1.20 29.47
CA GLU A 21 10.76 -1.36 30.30
C GLU A 21 10.97 -0.16 31.23
N ALA A 22 10.87 1.06 30.70
CA ALA A 22 10.99 2.28 31.50
C ALA A 22 9.89 2.40 32.57
N ARG A 23 8.68 1.93 32.27
CA ARG A 23 7.56 1.88 33.22
C ARG A 23 7.84 0.87 34.34
N ARG A 24 8.28 -0.34 33.99
CA ARG A 24 8.62 -1.39 34.96
C ARG A 24 9.75 -0.96 35.90
N ALA A 25 10.84 -0.42 35.34
CA ALA A 25 11.97 0.06 36.13
C ALA A 25 11.56 1.11 37.18
N ARG A 26 10.59 1.98 36.85
CA ARG A 26 10.07 2.98 37.80
C ARG A 26 9.13 2.40 38.85
N GLU A 27 8.29 1.44 38.47
CA GLU A 27 7.42 0.78 39.45
C GLU A 27 8.26 -0.03 40.45
N GLU A 28 9.37 -0.64 40.00
CA GLU A 28 10.36 -1.28 40.88
C GLU A 28 11.07 -0.27 41.79
N GLU A 29 11.48 0.88 41.27
CA GLU A 29 12.08 1.97 42.07
C GLU A 29 11.11 2.44 43.15
N LYS A 30 9.84 2.65 42.80
CA LYS A 30 8.77 2.99 43.73
C LYS A 30 8.60 1.90 44.78
N GLN A 31 8.47 0.63 44.39
CA GLN A 31 8.31 -0.46 45.35
C GLN A 31 9.47 -0.56 46.35
N ARG A 32 10.71 -0.34 45.90
CA ARG A 32 11.88 -0.29 46.80
C ARG A 32 11.79 0.89 47.77
N SER A 33 11.37 2.05 47.28
CA SER A 33 11.16 3.24 48.09
C SER A 33 10.02 3.06 49.11
N ASP A 34 8.88 2.48 48.71
CA ASP A 34 7.77 2.10 49.59
C ASP A 34 8.23 1.19 50.73
N ASN A 35 9.02 0.17 50.42
CA ASN A 35 9.58 -0.75 51.41
C ASN A 35 10.53 -0.05 52.39
N ALA A 36 11.39 0.86 51.89
CA ALA A 36 12.30 1.63 52.72
C ALA A 36 11.55 2.56 53.69
N PHE A 37 10.51 3.24 53.19
CA PHE A 37 9.63 4.10 53.99
C PHE A 37 8.93 3.30 55.10
N ASN A 38 8.26 2.19 54.76
CA ASN A 38 7.54 1.36 55.73
C ASN A 38 8.47 0.79 56.82
N ASN A 39 9.71 0.43 56.46
CA ASN A 39 10.70 -0.03 57.43
C ASN A 39 11.14 1.08 58.39
N ALA A 40 11.32 2.31 57.88
CA ALA A 40 11.66 3.47 58.69
C ALA A 40 10.51 3.87 59.62
N GLU A 41 9.28 3.90 59.12
CA GLU A 41 8.06 4.19 59.90
C GLU A 41 7.93 3.20 61.08
N ARG A 42 8.01 1.90 60.83
CA ARG A 42 7.99 0.87 61.90
C ARG A 42 9.15 0.97 62.88
N ALA A 43 10.30 1.51 62.46
CA ALA A 43 11.42 1.74 63.37
C ALA A 43 11.13 2.94 64.29
N PHE A 44 10.52 4.00 63.77
CA PHE A 44 10.08 5.14 64.58
C PHE A 44 8.94 4.77 65.54
N GLU A 45 7.96 3.99 65.10
CA GLU A 45 6.88 3.50 65.95
C GLU A 45 7.40 2.68 67.15
N ARG A 46 8.33 1.74 66.90
CA ARG A 46 8.97 0.96 67.96
C ARG A 46 9.76 1.83 68.92
N LYS A 47 10.53 2.79 68.40
CA LYS A 47 11.28 3.73 69.23
C LYS A 47 10.35 4.58 70.11
N LEU A 48 9.21 5.00 69.58
CA LEU A 48 8.20 5.75 70.31
C LEU A 48 7.58 4.90 71.44
N GLU A 49 7.28 3.64 71.17
CA GLU A 49 6.78 2.68 72.17
C GLU A 49 7.82 2.43 73.27
N GLU A 50 9.08 2.18 72.89
CA GLU A 50 10.20 1.97 73.82
C GLU A 50 10.41 3.18 74.73
N GLN A 51 10.47 4.40 74.18
CA GLN A 51 10.64 5.63 74.96
C GLN A 51 9.46 5.89 75.91
N ARG A 52 8.22 5.65 75.46
CA ARG A 52 7.03 5.81 76.31
C ARG A 52 7.04 4.80 77.45
N LYS A 53 7.43 3.55 77.16
CA LYS A 53 7.54 2.49 78.16
C LYS A 53 8.65 2.77 79.17
N GLU A 54 9.85 3.13 78.71
CA GLU A 54 10.99 3.49 79.58
C GLU A 54 10.64 4.67 80.49
N ASN A 55 10.01 5.72 79.94
CA ASN A 55 9.57 6.86 80.73
C ASN A 55 8.51 6.47 81.79
N GLN A 56 7.56 5.58 81.45
CA GLN A 56 6.58 5.07 82.41
C GLN A 56 7.22 4.20 83.50
N GLU A 57 8.20 3.37 83.16
CA GLU A 57 8.94 2.52 84.11
C GLU A 57 9.75 3.39 85.07
N ASN A 58 10.47 4.39 84.57
CA ASN A 58 11.23 5.34 85.39
C ASN A 58 10.32 6.14 86.36
N GLN A 59 9.13 6.55 85.91
CA GLN A 59 8.16 7.23 86.77
C GLN A 59 7.63 6.29 87.86
N LYS A 60 7.27 5.05 87.51
CA LYS A 60 6.78 4.06 88.47
C LYS A 60 7.83 3.68 89.51
N GLU A 61 9.09 3.55 89.11
CA GLU A 61 10.20 3.26 90.01
C GLU A 61 10.36 4.36 91.06
N LEU A 62 10.32 5.63 90.62
CA LEU A 62 10.43 6.77 91.53
C LEU A 62 9.17 6.97 92.40
N GLU A 63 7.97 6.68 91.88
CA GLU A 63 6.74 6.64 92.68
C GLU A 63 6.83 5.58 93.80
N LEU A 64 7.34 4.39 93.48
CA LEU A 64 7.56 3.33 94.45
C LEU A 64 8.61 3.72 95.50
N GLU A 65 9.67 4.43 95.11
CA GLU A 65 10.67 4.96 96.03
C GLU A 65 10.08 6.01 96.98
N MET A 66 9.25 6.92 96.46
CA MET A 66 8.52 7.91 97.26
C MET A 66 7.57 7.26 98.27
N ASP A 67 6.82 6.24 97.86
CA ASP A 67 5.92 5.50 98.75
C ASP A 67 6.69 4.74 99.83
N ASN A 68 7.80 4.08 99.47
CA ASN A 68 8.68 3.44 100.44
C ASN A 68 9.30 4.43 101.42
N SER A 69 9.71 5.61 100.95
CA SER A 69 10.26 6.67 101.80
C SER A 69 9.21 7.17 102.80
N ARG A 70 7.96 7.39 102.34
CA ARG A 70 6.83 7.77 103.21
C ARG A 70 6.55 6.73 104.29
N LEU A 71 6.50 5.45 103.92
CA LEU A 71 6.31 4.34 104.87
C LEU A 71 7.43 4.28 105.90
N LYS A 72 8.70 4.40 105.46
CA LYS A 72 9.86 4.42 106.37
C LYS A 72 9.81 5.61 107.33
N HIS A 73 9.51 6.80 106.82
CA HIS A 73 9.37 7.99 107.64
C HIS A 73 8.25 7.82 108.67
N GLU A 74 7.09 7.29 108.28
CA GLU A 74 5.98 7.04 109.20
C GLU A 74 6.37 6.05 110.32
N MET A 75 7.08 4.96 109.98
CA MET A 75 7.59 4.02 110.98
C MET A 75 8.58 4.69 111.95
N LEU A 76 9.57 5.41 111.44
CA LEU A 76 10.57 6.11 112.26
C LEU A 76 9.93 7.17 113.15
N TYR A 77 8.93 7.89 112.64
CA TYR A 77 8.19 8.88 113.40
C TYR A 77 7.43 8.23 114.57
N ARG A 78 6.77 7.10 114.33
CA ARG A 78 6.08 6.33 115.39
C ARG A 78 7.05 5.75 116.41
N GLU A 79 8.20 5.25 115.95
CA GLU A 79 9.25 4.74 116.83
C GLU A 79 9.78 5.83 117.75
N LYS A 80 10.11 7.00 117.20
CA LYS A 80 10.53 8.17 117.98
C LYS A 80 9.47 8.63 118.97
N GLN A 81 8.20 8.61 118.56
CA GLN A 81 7.09 8.94 119.45
C GLN A 81 7.00 7.97 120.63
N LYS A 82 7.16 6.66 120.38
CA LYS A 82 7.17 5.63 121.40
C LYS A 82 8.38 5.73 122.33
N GLU A 83 9.59 5.95 121.77
CA GLU A 83 10.81 6.19 122.57
C GLU A 83 10.61 7.36 123.54
N HIS A 84 9.98 8.45 123.08
CA HIS A 84 9.69 9.59 123.93
C HIS A 84 8.68 9.25 125.03
N GLU A 85 7.62 8.51 124.71
CA GLU A 85 6.65 8.02 125.71
C GLU A 85 7.33 7.17 126.79
N ASP A 86 8.23 6.28 126.40
CA ASP A 86 9.01 5.43 127.31
C ASP A 86 9.94 6.27 128.20
N VAL A 87 10.66 7.25 127.62
CA VAL A 87 11.52 8.19 128.37
C VAL A 87 10.70 9.01 129.36
N MET A 88 9.56 9.55 128.95
CA MET A 88 8.68 10.35 129.82
C MET A 88 8.05 9.50 130.92
N GLY A 89 7.74 8.24 130.64
CA GLY A 89 7.32 7.24 131.62
C GLY A 89 8.40 6.96 132.67
N ALA A 90 9.65 6.79 132.25
CA ALA A 90 10.80 6.60 133.15
C ALA A 90 11.11 7.87 133.98
N MET A 91 10.90 9.06 133.40
CA MET A 91 11.13 10.36 134.04
C MET A 91 9.96 10.84 134.93
N ARG A 92 9.07 9.95 135.37
CA ARG A 92 7.88 10.32 136.17
C ARG A 92 8.19 11.12 137.44
N ASN A 93 9.34 10.86 138.07
CA ASN A 93 9.82 11.53 139.28
C ASN A 93 10.87 12.63 139.01
N ALA A 94 11.21 12.87 137.74
CA ALA A 94 12.16 13.91 137.38
C ALA A 94 11.55 15.32 137.60
N SER A 95 12.42 16.30 137.78
CA SER A 95 12.01 17.70 137.93
C SER A 95 11.24 18.19 136.70
N SER A 96 10.40 19.21 136.87
CA SER A 96 9.67 19.81 135.73
C SER A 96 10.61 20.34 134.65
N ALA A 97 11.81 20.79 135.05
CA ALA A 97 12.82 21.30 134.12
C ALA A 97 13.39 20.17 133.25
N GLU A 98 13.70 19.00 133.83
CA GLU A 98 14.21 17.83 133.10
C GLU A 98 13.17 17.30 132.11
N ARG A 99 11.90 17.18 132.52
CA ARG A 99 10.81 16.76 131.62
C ARG A 99 10.59 17.75 130.47
N SER A 100 10.65 19.06 130.75
CA SER A 100 10.56 20.07 129.70
C SER A 100 11.76 20.04 128.75
N ALA A 101 12.97 19.82 129.26
CA ALA A 101 14.16 19.66 128.44
C ALA A 101 14.06 18.43 127.52
N ALA A 102 13.60 17.28 128.05
CA ALA A 102 13.38 16.06 127.27
C ALA A 102 12.31 16.25 126.19
N ALA A 103 11.18 16.89 126.51
CA ALA A 103 10.14 17.22 125.52
C ALA A 103 10.64 18.16 124.42
N ASN A 104 11.40 19.21 124.79
CA ASN A 104 11.99 20.13 123.81
C ASN A 104 13.04 19.44 122.91
N MET A 105 13.81 18.48 123.45
CA MET A 105 14.75 17.69 122.66
C MET A 105 14.01 16.79 121.66
N HIS A 106 12.97 16.07 122.12
CA HIS A 106 12.11 15.26 121.26
C HIS A 106 11.45 16.07 120.14
N GLU A 107 10.90 17.25 120.46
CA GLU A 107 10.30 18.13 119.46
C GLU A 107 11.34 18.59 118.43
N LYS A 108 12.57 18.92 118.84
CA LYS A 108 13.65 19.26 117.92
C LYS A 108 14.03 18.08 117.02
N GLU A 109 14.11 16.87 117.57
CA GLU A 109 14.39 15.65 116.81
C GLU A 109 13.29 15.34 115.78
N LEU A 110 12.01 15.39 116.18
CA LEU A 110 10.88 15.20 115.26
C LEU A 110 10.82 16.28 114.18
N ASN A 111 11.09 17.54 114.52
CA ASN A 111 11.15 18.62 113.54
C ASN A 111 12.30 18.44 112.57
N LEU A 112 13.47 17.98 113.05
CA LEU A 112 14.60 17.67 112.18
C LEU A 112 14.26 16.51 111.25
N LEU A 113 13.68 15.42 111.77
CA LEU A 113 13.24 14.26 110.99
C LEU A 113 12.24 14.67 109.90
N ARG A 114 11.22 15.46 110.25
CA ARG A 114 10.22 15.97 109.31
C ARG A 114 10.87 16.83 108.21
N LYS A 115 11.74 17.77 108.58
CA LYS A 115 12.43 18.64 107.61
C LYS A 115 13.33 17.85 106.65
N THR A 116 14.04 16.85 107.16
CA THR A 116 14.86 15.96 106.33
C THR A 116 13.97 15.21 105.33
N HIS A 117 12.88 14.61 105.80
CA HIS A 117 11.95 13.90 104.93
C HIS A 117 11.26 14.82 103.91
N GLU A 118 10.81 16.01 104.31
CA GLU A 118 10.25 17.03 103.40
C GLU A 118 11.27 17.41 102.31
N SER A 119 12.55 17.57 102.67
CA SER A 119 13.62 17.86 101.71
C SER A 119 13.87 16.69 100.75
N GLU A 120 13.87 15.45 101.24
CA GLU A 120 14.01 14.24 100.42
C GLU A 120 12.83 14.08 99.44
N MET A 121 11.60 14.27 99.92
CA MET A 121 10.39 14.21 99.11
C MET A 121 10.37 15.28 98.03
N LYS A 122 10.74 16.52 98.37
CA LYS A 122 10.87 17.60 97.39
C LYS A 122 11.94 17.30 96.34
N ASN A 123 13.05 16.67 96.74
CA ASN A 123 14.07 16.23 95.79
C ASN A 123 13.53 15.14 94.83
N CYS A 124 12.76 14.17 95.35
CA CYS A 124 12.10 13.16 94.52
C CYS A 124 11.08 13.79 93.55
N GLU A 125 10.30 14.78 93.99
CA GLU A 125 9.37 15.52 93.11
C GLU A 125 10.10 16.25 91.97
N VAL A 126 11.24 16.88 92.26
CA VAL A 126 12.10 17.51 91.24
C VAL A 126 12.64 16.47 90.25
N GLN A 127 13.06 15.30 90.73
CA GLN A 127 13.50 14.20 89.87
C GLN A 127 12.36 13.66 89.00
N MET A 128 11.15 13.53 89.55
CA MET A 128 9.96 13.09 88.82
C MET A 128 9.62 14.04 87.67
N GLU A 129 9.64 15.34 87.94
CA GLU A 129 9.41 16.36 86.93
C GLU A 129 10.51 16.34 85.86
N ALA A 130 11.76 16.15 86.25
CA ALA A 130 12.87 16.01 85.30
C ALA A 130 12.72 14.78 84.40
N ILE A 131 12.28 13.64 84.94
CA ILE A 131 11.96 12.42 84.17
C ILE A 131 10.83 12.70 83.18
N ARG A 132 9.72 13.30 83.63
CA ARG A 132 8.58 13.65 82.76
C ARG A 132 9.00 14.58 81.62
N GLN A 133 9.69 15.67 81.92
CA GLN A 133 10.15 16.62 80.90
C GLN A 133 11.18 16.00 79.94
N LYS A 134 12.03 15.09 80.42
CA LYS A 134 12.96 14.36 79.54
C LYS A 134 12.18 13.44 78.61
N GLY A 135 11.29 12.61 79.13
CA GLY A 135 10.49 11.68 78.32
C GLY A 135 9.59 12.38 77.31
N GLU A 136 8.95 13.50 77.69
CA GLU A 136 8.15 14.29 76.75
C GLU A 136 8.98 14.88 75.61
N ARG A 137 10.21 15.33 75.89
CA ARG A 137 11.12 15.84 74.86
C ARG A 137 11.56 14.73 73.92
N GLU A 138 11.92 13.57 74.46
CA GLU A 138 12.34 12.42 73.65
C GLU A 138 11.22 11.91 72.74
N VAL A 139 9.97 11.84 73.25
CA VAL A 139 8.78 11.49 72.46
C VAL A 139 8.54 12.51 71.35
N ARG A 140 8.58 13.82 71.68
CA ARG A 140 8.42 14.90 70.69
C ARG A 140 9.48 14.86 69.60
N ASP A 141 10.74 14.61 69.97
CA ASP A 141 11.85 14.53 69.00
C ASP A 141 11.63 13.39 67.99
N VAL A 142 11.08 12.25 68.43
CA VAL A 142 10.74 11.12 67.54
C VAL A 142 9.52 11.43 66.69
N GLU A 143 8.49 12.05 67.24
CA GLU A 143 7.29 12.48 66.49
C GLU A 143 7.67 13.51 65.40
N ASP A 144 8.56 14.46 65.69
CA ASP A 144 9.08 15.43 64.73
C ASP A 144 9.91 14.77 63.62
N GLN A 145 10.72 13.76 63.95
CA GLN A 145 11.46 12.97 62.95
C GLN A 145 10.52 12.18 62.04
N MET A 146 9.47 11.57 62.61
CA MET A 146 8.46 10.85 61.86
C MET A 146 7.67 11.79 60.94
N ALA A 147 7.28 12.98 61.43
CA ALA A 147 6.61 14.00 60.63
C ALA A 147 7.48 14.47 59.44
N LYS A 148 8.79 14.67 59.65
CA LYS A 148 9.74 14.97 58.56
C LYS A 148 9.82 13.84 57.54
N LEU A 149 9.89 12.58 57.98
CA LEU A 149 9.87 11.41 57.10
C LEU A 149 8.61 11.40 56.22
N HIS A 150 7.42 11.64 56.80
CA HIS A 150 6.17 11.72 56.04
C HIS A 150 6.17 12.87 55.03
N LEU A 151 6.70 14.04 55.40
CA LEU A 151 6.79 15.20 54.49
C LEU A 151 7.71 14.89 53.30
N GLU A 152 8.90 14.35 53.56
CA GLU A 152 9.86 13.93 52.53
C GLU A 152 9.25 12.89 51.60
N ARG A 153 8.52 11.93 52.18
CA ARG A 153 7.82 10.89 51.43
C ARG A 153 6.74 11.48 50.52
N GLY A 154 5.95 12.42 51.01
CA GLY A 154 4.96 13.13 50.20
C GLY A 154 5.59 13.84 49.00
N ALA A 155 6.70 14.55 49.22
CA ALA A 155 7.43 15.23 48.15
C ALA A 155 8.04 14.24 47.13
N GLU A 156 8.52 13.09 47.58
CA GLU A 156 9.03 12.03 46.70
C GLU A 156 7.92 11.43 45.82
N LEU A 157 6.75 11.13 46.41
CA LEU A 157 5.59 10.60 45.70
C LEU A 157 5.06 11.58 44.66
N ASP A 158 4.99 12.87 44.99
CA ASP A 158 4.62 13.93 44.04
C ASP A 158 5.60 14.01 42.87
N LYS A 159 6.90 13.91 43.15
CA LYS A 159 7.94 13.89 42.11
C LYS A 159 7.82 12.64 41.23
N HIS A 160 7.57 11.48 41.81
CA HIS A 160 7.32 10.24 41.08
C HIS A 160 6.09 10.36 40.18
N HIS A 161 4.97 10.86 40.71
CA HIS A 161 3.73 11.07 39.97
C HIS A 161 3.91 12.03 38.79
N LYS A 162 4.55 13.18 39.01
CA LYS A 162 4.87 14.15 37.94
C LYS A 162 5.76 13.53 36.85
N LYS A 163 6.75 12.71 37.23
CA LYS A 163 7.60 11.99 36.27
C LYS A 163 6.80 10.97 35.45
N MET A 164 5.84 10.28 36.06
CA MET A 164 4.98 9.30 35.38
C MET A 164 4.04 9.96 34.39
N LEU A 165 3.38 11.06 34.78
CA LEU A 165 2.53 11.85 33.88
C LEU A 165 3.32 12.32 32.64
N LYS A 166 4.50 12.90 32.83
CA LYS A 166 5.38 13.32 31.72
C LYS A 166 5.77 12.18 30.79
N MET A 167 5.96 10.97 31.32
CA MET A 167 6.26 9.79 30.49
C MET A 167 5.05 9.40 29.64
N VAL A 168 3.85 9.40 30.24
CA VAL A 168 2.61 9.06 29.55
C VAL A 168 2.29 10.11 28.47
N GLU A 169 2.43 11.40 28.78
CA GLU A 169 2.27 12.49 27.81
C GLU A 169 3.23 12.34 26.63
N LYS A 170 4.53 12.18 26.91
CA LYS A 170 5.55 12.01 25.85
C LYS A 170 5.26 10.77 24.97
N SER A 171 4.87 9.66 25.58
CA SER A 171 4.47 8.46 24.83
C SER A 171 3.27 8.72 23.93
N HIS A 172 2.26 9.43 24.45
CA HIS A 172 1.07 9.77 23.69
C HIS A 172 1.41 10.67 22.49
N GLU A 173 2.27 11.67 22.68
CA GLU A 173 2.78 12.55 21.61
C GLU A 173 3.56 11.75 20.57
N ASP A 174 4.49 10.89 21.00
CA ASP A 174 5.32 10.07 20.13
C ASP A 174 4.45 9.10 19.30
N CYS A 175 3.46 8.45 19.93
CA CYS A 175 2.50 7.56 19.27
C CYS A 175 1.64 8.31 18.24
N THR A 176 1.14 9.50 18.60
CA THR A 176 0.31 10.32 17.70
C THR A 176 1.12 10.80 16.50
N ARG A 177 2.34 11.29 16.73
CA ARG A 177 3.26 11.71 15.66
C ARG A 177 3.54 10.56 14.69
N GLU A 178 3.74 9.36 15.20
CA GLU A 178 4.04 8.20 14.38
C GLU A 178 2.82 7.73 13.57
N LYS A 179 1.62 7.74 14.16
CA LYS A 179 0.36 7.48 13.42
C LYS A 179 0.14 8.46 12.27
N VAL A 180 0.44 9.75 12.48
CA VAL A 180 0.32 10.77 11.42
C VAL A 180 1.29 10.46 10.27
N LYS A 181 2.54 10.10 10.56
CA LYS A 181 3.52 9.69 9.53
C LYS A 181 3.06 8.46 8.75
N GLN A 182 2.58 7.42 9.45
CA GLN A 182 2.06 6.22 8.81
C GLN A 182 0.89 6.53 7.87
N HIS A 183 -0.05 7.34 8.32
CA HIS A 183 -1.17 7.77 7.50
C HIS A 183 -0.72 8.55 6.25
N ALA A 184 0.20 9.50 6.41
CA ALA A 184 0.74 10.28 5.29
C ALA A 184 1.43 9.40 4.25
N LEU A 185 2.22 8.42 4.69
CA LEU A 185 2.90 7.47 3.80
C LEU A 185 1.91 6.57 3.07
N LYS A 186 0.89 6.04 3.76
CA LYS A 186 -0.16 5.24 3.14
C LYS A 186 -0.91 6.01 2.05
N MET A 187 -1.21 7.29 2.29
CA MET A 187 -1.85 8.15 1.29
C MET A 187 -0.94 8.40 0.07
N LEU A 188 0.36 8.58 0.29
CA LEU A 188 1.34 8.71 -0.78
C LEU A 188 1.45 7.43 -1.62
N GLU A 189 1.41 6.26 -0.98
CA GLU A 189 1.41 4.95 -1.66
C GLU A 189 0.18 4.78 -2.54
N MET A 190 -1.02 5.03 -2.02
CA MET A 190 -2.27 4.97 -2.79
C MET A 190 -2.23 5.91 -4.00
N LYS A 191 -1.71 7.13 -3.83
CA LYS A 191 -1.56 8.09 -4.92
C LYS A 191 -0.61 7.58 -6.01
N ASN A 192 0.58 7.08 -5.61
CA ASN A 192 1.57 6.57 -6.54
C ASN A 192 1.07 5.32 -7.28
N GLU A 193 0.35 4.43 -6.59
CA GLU A 193 -0.27 3.25 -7.19
C GLU A 193 -1.35 3.64 -8.22
N GLY A 194 -2.20 4.62 -7.87
CA GLY A 194 -3.19 5.16 -8.79
C GLY A 194 -2.57 5.78 -10.04
N GLN A 195 -1.48 6.55 -9.89
CA GLN A 195 -0.74 7.11 -11.03
C GLN A 195 -0.11 6.02 -11.91
N ARG A 196 0.50 4.99 -11.31
CA ARG A 196 1.09 3.88 -12.05
C ARG A 196 0.03 3.14 -12.87
N LYS A 197 -1.11 2.81 -12.25
CA LYS A 197 -2.24 2.15 -12.93
C LYS A 197 -2.80 2.98 -14.08
N ALA A 198 -2.90 4.30 -13.92
CA ALA A 198 -3.35 5.20 -14.98
C ALA A 198 -2.38 5.21 -16.18
N ILE A 199 -1.07 5.22 -15.93
CA ILE A 199 -0.05 5.16 -16.99
C ILE A 199 -0.09 3.81 -17.70
N GLU A 200 -0.14 2.70 -16.95
CA GLU A 200 -0.26 1.34 -17.52
C GLU A 200 -1.50 1.21 -18.41
N HIS A 201 -2.66 1.69 -17.93
CA HIS A 201 -3.89 1.69 -18.71
C HIS A 201 -3.76 2.51 -20.00
N LYS A 202 -3.17 3.71 -19.94
CA LYS A 202 -2.94 4.56 -21.12
C LYS A 202 -2.08 3.83 -22.17
N ILE A 203 -0.99 3.20 -21.75
CA ILE A 203 -0.11 2.43 -22.65
C ILE A 203 -0.87 1.27 -23.30
N VAL A 204 -1.71 0.56 -22.55
CA VAL A 204 -2.54 -0.54 -23.09
C VAL A 204 -3.51 -0.01 -24.15
N MET A 205 -4.19 1.10 -23.88
CA MET A 205 -5.13 1.71 -24.83
C MET A 205 -4.44 2.20 -26.11
N GLU A 206 -3.26 2.82 -26.00
CA GLU A 206 -2.47 3.25 -27.16
C GLU A 206 -2.05 2.06 -28.04
N LYS A 207 -1.64 0.94 -27.43
CA LYS A 207 -1.29 -0.29 -28.15
C LYS A 207 -2.50 -0.92 -28.84
N LEU A 208 -3.67 -0.91 -28.19
CA LEU A 208 -4.91 -1.42 -28.77
C LEU A 208 -5.34 -0.60 -29.99
N GLU A 209 -5.24 0.73 -29.93
CA GLU A 209 -5.59 1.60 -31.05
C GLU A 209 -4.63 1.40 -32.23
N GLN A 210 -3.32 1.27 -31.96
CA GLN A 210 -2.34 0.93 -32.99
C GLN A 210 -2.62 -0.43 -33.65
N ALA A 211 -2.92 -1.45 -32.86
CA ALA A 211 -3.27 -2.78 -33.37
C ALA A 211 -4.53 -2.74 -34.24
N ARG A 212 -5.56 -1.99 -33.81
CA ARG A 212 -6.79 -1.79 -34.58
C ARG A 212 -6.52 -1.08 -35.91
N GLY A 213 -5.73 -0.01 -35.89
CA GLY A 213 -5.34 0.72 -37.11
C GLY A 213 -4.48 -0.12 -38.07
N MET A 214 -3.65 -1.03 -37.56
CA MET A 214 -2.93 -2.01 -38.40
C MET A 214 -3.88 -3.04 -39.00
N SER A 215 -4.76 -3.65 -38.19
CA SER A 215 -5.74 -4.64 -38.65
C SER A 215 -6.68 -4.07 -39.72
N GLN A 216 -7.14 -2.83 -39.56
CA GLN A 216 -7.97 -2.18 -40.57
C GLN A 216 -7.21 -1.95 -41.88
N ARG A 217 -5.94 -1.53 -41.83
CA ARG A 217 -5.10 -1.38 -43.04
C ARG A 217 -4.86 -2.72 -43.74
N LEU A 218 -4.62 -3.78 -42.98
CA LEU A 218 -4.48 -5.13 -43.55
C LEU A 218 -5.77 -5.59 -44.24
N ALA A 219 -6.93 -5.39 -43.61
CA ALA A 219 -8.22 -5.74 -44.19
C ALA A 219 -8.52 -4.96 -45.49
N VAL A 220 -8.15 -3.67 -45.55
CA VAL A 220 -8.27 -2.85 -46.77
C VAL A 220 -7.31 -3.34 -47.85
N ASN A 221 -6.05 -3.63 -47.50
CA ASN A 221 -5.06 -4.13 -48.45
C ASN A 221 -5.46 -5.49 -49.03
N GLU A 222 -5.95 -6.41 -48.20
CA GLU A 222 -6.45 -7.72 -48.63
C GLU A 222 -7.67 -7.58 -49.56
N ALA A 223 -8.62 -6.71 -49.20
CA ALA A 223 -9.76 -6.41 -50.06
C ALA A 223 -9.34 -5.85 -51.42
N ASN A 224 -8.41 -4.89 -51.44
CA ASN A 224 -7.87 -4.29 -52.66
C ASN A 224 -7.16 -5.31 -53.53
N ARG A 225 -6.37 -6.20 -52.91
CA ARG A 225 -5.68 -7.28 -53.62
C ARG A 225 -6.68 -8.21 -54.30
N GLU A 226 -7.74 -8.58 -53.62
CA GLU A 226 -8.75 -9.48 -54.19
C GLU A 226 -9.54 -8.81 -55.32
N VAL A 227 -9.90 -7.52 -55.18
CA VAL A 227 -10.48 -6.72 -56.28
C VAL A 227 -9.54 -6.72 -57.49
N TYR A 228 -8.26 -6.44 -57.28
CA TYR A 228 -7.28 -6.41 -58.35
C TYR A 228 -7.09 -7.78 -59.02
N ARG A 229 -7.02 -8.86 -58.23
CA ARG A 229 -6.90 -10.24 -58.72
C ARG A 229 -8.09 -10.62 -59.61
N LEU A 230 -9.31 -10.33 -59.17
CA LEU A 230 -10.52 -10.59 -59.94
C LEU A 230 -10.56 -9.75 -61.23
N PHE A 231 -10.13 -8.50 -61.16
CA PHE A 231 -10.01 -7.64 -62.33
C PHE A 231 -8.98 -8.17 -63.35
N MET A 232 -7.79 -8.61 -62.89
CA MET A 232 -6.78 -9.21 -63.76
C MET A 232 -7.28 -10.50 -64.42
N ALA A 233 -8.09 -11.30 -63.72
CA ALA A 233 -8.74 -12.45 -64.32
C ALA A 233 -9.75 -12.04 -65.42
N ILE A 234 -10.37 -10.86 -65.37
CA ILE A 234 -11.22 -10.37 -66.47
C ILE A 234 -10.39 -10.03 -67.71
N MET A 235 -9.15 -9.55 -67.55
CA MET A 235 -8.24 -9.22 -68.66
C MET A 235 -7.80 -10.45 -69.48
N GLU A 236 -7.65 -11.62 -68.85
CA GLU A 236 -7.20 -12.85 -69.51
C GLU A 236 -8.00 -13.23 -70.77
N PRO A 237 -9.34 -13.40 -70.72
CA PRO A 237 -10.13 -13.71 -71.90
C PRO A 237 -10.08 -12.61 -72.96
N VAL A 238 -9.87 -11.35 -72.57
CA VAL A 238 -9.72 -10.25 -73.54
C VAL A 238 -8.41 -10.38 -74.31
N ASN A 239 -7.32 -10.70 -73.62
CA ASN A 239 -6.02 -10.96 -74.26
C ASN A 239 -6.04 -12.24 -75.12
N GLU A 240 -6.75 -13.28 -74.68
CA GLU A 240 -6.93 -14.52 -75.46
C GLU A 240 -7.75 -14.27 -76.74
N ALA A 241 -8.86 -13.53 -76.64
CA ALA A 241 -9.65 -13.13 -77.81
C ALA A 241 -8.81 -12.30 -78.78
N ARG A 242 -8.00 -11.36 -78.26
CA ARG A 242 -7.04 -10.57 -79.06
C ARG A 242 -6.01 -11.46 -79.76
N SER A 243 -5.45 -12.46 -79.07
CA SER A 243 -4.50 -13.41 -79.65
C SER A 243 -5.13 -14.21 -80.79
N ASN A 244 -6.31 -14.81 -80.54
CA ASN A 244 -7.03 -15.58 -81.54
C ASN A 244 -7.41 -14.73 -82.77
N LEU A 245 -7.75 -13.46 -82.59
CA LEU A 245 -7.96 -12.51 -83.68
C LEU A 245 -6.69 -12.28 -84.51
N GLY A 246 -5.54 -12.14 -83.84
CA GLY A 246 -4.23 -12.04 -84.48
C GLY A 246 -3.85 -13.31 -85.26
N ASP A 247 -4.13 -14.49 -84.70
CA ASP A 247 -3.86 -15.78 -85.35
C ASP A 247 -4.75 -15.98 -86.59
N ILE A 248 -6.03 -15.62 -86.51
CA ILE A 248 -6.95 -15.58 -87.66
C ILE A 248 -6.40 -14.67 -88.77
N LYS A 249 -5.89 -13.49 -88.39
CA LYS A 249 -5.32 -12.56 -89.36
C LYS A 249 -4.07 -13.15 -90.02
N ALA A 250 -3.13 -13.66 -89.23
CA ALA A 250 -1.91 -14.27 -89.74
C ALA A 250 -2.20 -15.44 -90.68
N LEU A 251 -3.19 -16.28 -90.34
CA LEU A 251 -3.69 -17.35 -91.20
C LEU A 251 -4.20 -16.79 -92.53
N CYS A 252 -5.00 -15.72 -92.51
CA CYS A 252 -5.57 -15.15 -93.72
C CYS A 252 -4.55 -14.43 -94.61
N ASP A 253 -3.56 -13.78 -94.00
CA ASP A 253 -2.49 -13.05 -94.71
C ASP A 253 -1.49 -14.01 -95.38
N ASN A 254 -1.26 -15.21 -94.82
CA ASN A 254 -0.29 -16.17 -95.34
C ASN A 254 -0.78 -16.97 -96.56
N ASN A 255 -2.09 -17.15 -96.73
CA ASN A 255 -2.63 -18.08 -97.74
C ASN A 255 -3.00 -17.41 -99.07
N GLY A 256 -2.78 -16.11 -99.22
CA GLY A 256 -2.75 -15.39 -100.50
C GLY A 256 -4.06 -15.41 -101.30
N GLU A 257 -4.35 -16.52 -101.98
CA GLU A 257 -5.43 -16.64 -102.96
C GLU A 257 -6.25 -17.95 -102.86
N ASP A 258 -5.83 -18.99 -102.13
CA ASP A 258 -6.59 -20.24 -102.01
C ASP A 258 -6.55 -20.78 -100.57
N TYR A 259 -7.67 -20.68 -99.84
CA TYR A 259 -7.80 -21.29 -98.51
C TYR A 259 -8.03 -22.79 -98.61
N GLU A 260 -7.20 -23.58 -97.94
CA GLU A 260 -7.40 -25.03 -97.81
C GLU A 260 -8.51 -25.34 -96.77
N ASP A 261 -9.03 -26.56 -96.82
CA ASP A 261 -9.95 -27.07 -95.78
C ASP A 261 -9.29 -27.01 -94.38
N SER A 262 -7.97 -27.19 -94.33
CA SER A 262 -7.15 -27.08 -93.12
C SER A 262 -7.19 -25.66 -92.54
N ASP A 263 -7.14 -24.62 -93.39
CA ASP A 263 -7.22 -23.22 -92.98
C ASP A 263 -8.61 -22.87 -92.46
N THR A 264 -9.65 -23.35 -93.13
CA THR A 264 -11.02 -23.14 -92.68
C THR A 264 -11.23 -23.77 -91.29
N ALA A 265 -10.72 -24.99 -91.07
CA ALA A 265 -10.75 -25.65 -89.76
C ALA A 265 -9.96 -24.88 -88.68
N CYS A 266 -8.79 -24.34 -89.00
CA CYS A 266 -8.02 -23.47 -88.10
C CYS A 266 -8.80 -22.20 -87.74
N ALA A 267 -9.41 -21.54 -88.73
CA ALA A 267 -10.23 -20.35 -88.50
C ALA A 267 -11.45 -20.64 -87.62
N GLU A 268 -12.10 -21.80 -87.79
CA GLU A 268 -13.18 -22.27 -86.91
C GLU A 268 -12.70 -22.52 -85.48
N TYR A 269 -11.51 -23.10 -85.31
CA TYR A 269 -10.88 -23.31 -84.00
C TYR A 269 -10.65 -21.98 -83.27
N TYR A 270 -9.97 -21.02 -83.90
CA TYR A 270 -9.73 -19.70 -83.31
C TYR A 270 -11.03 -18.94 -83.07
N SER A 271 -11.99 -19.03 -83.99
CA SER A 271 -13.34 -18.45 -83.85
C SER A 271 -14.09 -18.98 -82.63
N SER A 272 -14.01 -20.30 -82.41
CA SER A 272 -14.57 -20.96 -81.23
C SER A 272 -13.85 -20.51 -79.96
N GLY A 273 -12.53 -20.35 -80.02
CA GLY A 273 -11.71 -19.76 -78.96
C GLY A 273 -12.21 -18.37 -78.55
N ILE A 274 -12.41 -17.46 -79.51
CA ILE A 274 -12.95 -16.11 -79.25
C ILE A 274 -14.34 -16.18 -78.61
N GLY A 275 -15.22 -17.07 -79.09
CA GLY A 275 -16.55 -17.28 -78.52
C GLY A 275 -16.52 -17.75 -77.06
N ASN A 276 -15.59 -18.66 -76.74
CA ASN A 276 -15.35 -19.12 -75.37
C ASN A 276 -14.80 -18.00 -74.49
N SER A 277 -13.78 -17.27 -74.95
CA SER A 277 -13.20 -16.14 -74.21
C SER A 277 -14.26 -15.06 -73.92
N ARG A 278 -15.15 -14.75 -74.87
CA ARG A 278 -16.27 -13.82 -74.62
C ARG A 278 -17.20 -14.31 -73.50
N SER A 279 -17.55 -15.60 -73.50
CA SER A 279 -18.41 -16.17 -72.45
C SER A 279 -17.74 -16.12 -71.08
N ILE A 280 -16.44 -16.41 -71.02
CA ILE A 280 -15.62 -16.32 -69.79
C ILE A 280 -15.54 -14.87 -69.30
N PHE A 281 -15.35 -13.90 -70.20
CA PHE A 281 -15.34 -12.47 -69.87
C PHE A 281 -16.64 -12.03 -69.19
N ASP A 282 -17.79 -12.42 -69.74
CA ASP A 282 -19.10 -12.07 -69.16
C ASP A 282 -19.31 -12.69 -67.77
N ILE A 283 -18.94 -13.96 -67.60
CA ILE A 283 -19.02 -14.66 -66.31
C ILE A 283 -18.13 -13.97 -65.27
N ARG A 284 -16.86 -13.70 -65.60
CA ARG A 284 -15.90 -13.06 -64.70
C ARG A 284 -16.30 -11.62 -64.38
N THR A 285 -16.87 -10.89 -65.34
CA THR A 285 -17.40 -9.54 -65.13
C THR A 285 -18.57 -9.52 -64.15
N ASN A 286 -19.51 -10.48 -64.26
CA ASN A 286 -20.62 -10.58 -63.32
C ASN A 286 -20.11 -10.98 -61.91
N ALA A 287 -19.20 -11.95 -61.82
CA ALA A 287 -18.60 -12.35 -60.56
C ALA A 287 -17.86 -11.19 -59.87
N PHE A 288 -17.15 -10.36 -60.62
CA PHE A 288 -16.50 -9.15 -60.10
C PHE A 288 -17.52 -8.14 -59.54
N ARG A 289 -18.62 -7.89 -60.25
CA ARG A 289 -19.67 -7.00 -59.78
C ARG A 289 -20.26 -7.48 -58.45
N ASP A 290 -20.57 -8.77 -58.37
CA ASP A 290 -21.13 -9.37 -57.15
C ASP A 290 -20.14 -9.35 -55.99
N PHE A 291 -18.84 -9.56 -56.25
CA PHE A 291 -17.80 -9.46 -55.23
C PHE A 291 -17.69 -8.05 -54.65
N VAL A 292 -17.56 -7.04 -55.52
CA VAL A 292 -17.38 -5.64 -55.09
C VAL A 292 -18.57 -5.15 -54.28
N LEU A 293 -19.80 -5.52 -54.65
CA LEU A 293 -21.00 -5.15 -53.90
C LEU A 293 -20.99 -5.68 -52.45
N ASN A 294 -20.34 -6.81 -52.22
CA ASN A 294 -20.26 -7.46 -50.91
C ASN A 294 -18.98 -7.11 -50.14
N GLN A 295 -18.09 -6.28 -50.69
CA GLN A 295 -16.79 -5.99 -50.07
C GLN A 295 -16.70 -4.55 -49.58
N PRO A 296 -17.00 -4.25 -48.30
CA PRO A 296 -17.05 -2.88 -47.77
C PRO A 296 -15.67 -2.25 -47.56
N ASN A 297 -14.60 -3.06 -47.50
CA ASN A 297 -13.27 -2.61 -47.13
C ASN A 297 -12.37 -2.27 -48.34
N CYS A 298 -12.89 -2.33 -49.57
CA CYS A 298 -12.10 -2.01 -50.74
C CYS A 298 -12.00 -0.49 -50.96
N ASP A 299 -10.89 -0.06 -51.56
CA ASP A 299 -10.68 1.30 -52.02
C ASP A 299 -11.66 1.61 -53.14
N HIS A 300 -12.45 2.65 -52.93
CA HIS A 300 -13.46 3.08 -53.88
C HIS A 300 -12.86 3.55 -55.21
N GLU A 301 -11.68 4.17 -55.19
CA GLU A 301 -10.99 4.63 -56.40
C GLU A 301 -10.51 3.45 -57.25
N LEU A 302 -9.97 2.41 -56.61
CA LEU A 302 -9.59 1.17 -57.28
C LEU A 302 -10.80 0.50 -57.94
N VAL A 303 -11.92 0.40 -57.22
CA VAL A 303 -13.16 -0.17 -57.75
C VAL A 303 -13.65 0.60 -58.97
N ILE A 304 -13.66 1.94 -58.90
CA ILE A 304 -14.07 2.79 -60.03
C ILE A 304 -13.15 2.60 -61.23
N ALA A 305 -11.83 2.53 -61.00
CA ALA A 305 -10.85 2.31 -62.06
C ALA A 305 -11.08 0.96 -62.76
N CYS A 306 -11.22 -0.13 -61.98
CA CYS A 306 -11.52 -1.46 -62.51
C CYS A 306 -12.83 -1.45 -63.31
N GLN A 307 -13.90 -0.85 -62.77
CA GLN A 307 -15.20 -0.79 -63.44
C GLN A 307 -15.15 0.00 -64.76
N THR A 308 -14.36 1.07 -64.81
CA THR A 308 -14.15 1.87 -66.02
C THR A 308 -13.41 1.07 -67.09
N ALA A 309 -12.33 0.37 -66.72
CA ALA A 309 -11.59 -0.49 -67.63
C ALA A 309 -12.46 -1.66 -68.16
N ILE A 310 -13.24 -2.31 -67.29
CA ILE A 310 -14.19 -3.36 -67.68
C ILE A 310 -15.19 -2.83 -68.72
N ASN A 311 -15.74 -1.63 -68.50
CA ASN A 311 -16.68 -1.01 -69.44
C ASN A 311 -16.02 -0.69 -70.79
N SER A 312 -14.74 -0.28 -70.78
CA SER A 312 -13.96 -0.05 -71.99
C SER A 312 -13.70 -1.33 -72.77
N MET A 313 -13.44 -2.46 -72.09
CA MET A 313 -13.27 -3.78 -72.72
C MET A 313 -14.56 -4.36 -73.27
N LYS A 314 -15.68 -4.13 -72.58
CA LYS A 314 -16.98 -4.70 -72.94
C LYS A 314 -17.42 -4.30 -74.35
N LYS A 315 -17.22 -3.03 -74.73
CA LYS A 315 -17.63 -2.51 -76.05
C LYS A 315 -16.93 -3.25 -77.23
N PRO A 316 -15.60 -3.36 -77.28
CA PRO A 316 -14.88 -4.22 -78.22
C PRO A 316 -15.34 -5.69 -78.20
N MET A 317 -15.50 -6.28 -77.01
CA MET A 317 -15.87 -7.69 -76.84
C MET A 317 -17.29 -8.02 -77.34
N GLU A 318 -18.18 -7.04 -77.38
CA GLU A 318 -19.55 -7.16 -77.91
C GLU A 318 -19.69 -6.62 -79.35
N SER A 319 -18.59 -6.18 -79.96
CA SER A 319 -18.61 -5.56 -81.29
C SER A 319 -19.12 -6.52 -82.38
N THR A 320 -19.71 -5.94 -83.43
CA THR A 320 -20.11 -6.71 -84.61
C THR A 320 -18.93 -7.37 -85.30
N THR A 321 -17.73 -6.81 -85.19
CA THR A 321 -16.48 -7.38 -85.71
C THR A 321 -16.16 -8.74 -85.11
N ILE A 322 -16.24 -8.89 -83.77
CA ILE A 322 -16.07 -10.21 -83.13
C ILE A 322 -17.08 -11.20 -83.67
N ARG A 323 -18.34 -10.78 -83.79
CA ARG A 323 -19.41 -11.64 -84.34
C ARG A 323 -19.08 -12.07 -85.78
N SER A 324 -18.63 -11.14 -86.62
CA SER A 324 -18.26 -11.42 -88.01
C SER A 324 -17.04 -12.35 -88.11
N ALA A 325 -16.02 -12.15 -87.28
CA ALA A 325 -14.86 -13.04 -87.18
C ALA A 325 -15.29 -14.45 -86.77
N CYS A 326 -16.11 -14.60 -85.73
CA CYS A 326 -16.51 -15.93 -85.24
C CYS A 326 -17.47 -16.69 -86.15
N THR A 327 -18.38 -16.00 -86.85
CA THR A 327 -19.51 -16.68 -87.53
C THR A 327 -19.46 -16.59 -89.04
N THR A 328 -18.88 -15.52 -89.58
CA THR A 328 -18.99 -15.19 -91.00
C THR A 328 -17.69 -15.48 -91.74
N LEU A 329 -16.55 -15.24 -91.09
CA LEU A 329 -15.23 -15.42 -91.70
C LEU A 329 -14.94 -16.86 -92.12
N PRO A 330 -15.13 -17.90 -91.28
CA PRO A 330 -14.86 -19.28 -91.71
C PRO A 330 -15.71 -19.68 -92.93
N ARG A 331 -16.98 -19.25 -92.96
CA ARG A 331 -17.85 -19.47 -94.12
C ARG A 331 -17.33 -18.77 -95.37
N PHE A 332 -16.85 -17.54 -95.26
CA PHE A 332 -16.31 -16.80 -96.41
C PHE A 332 -14.99 -17.38 -96.91
N MET A 333 -14.16 -17.96 -96.03
CA MET A 333 -12.95 -18.70 -96.42
C MET A 333 -13.31 -19.93 -97.26
N GLY A 334 -14.25 -20.77 -96.80
CA GLY A 334 -14.71 -21.92 -97.59
C GLY A 334 -15.41 -21.55 -98.91
N GLU A 335 -15.98 -20.35 -99.01
CA GLU A 335 -16.56 -19.81 -100.24
C GLU A 335 -15.55 -19.02 -101.11
N GLN A 336 -14.28 -18.93 -100.71
CA GLN A 336 -13.21 -18.14 -101.36
C GLN A 336 -13.61 -16.68 -101.65
N ARG A 337 -14.32 -16.03 -100.71
CA ARG A 337 -14.84 -14.65 -100.88
C ARG A 337 -13.84 -13.58 -100.44
N HIS A 338 -12.70 -13.49 -101.13
CA HIS A 338 -11.57 -12.63 -100.74
C HIS A 338 -11.94 -11.19 -100.37
N LEU A 339 -12.71 -10.46 -101.19
CA LEU A 339 -13.10 -9.07 -100.87
C LEU A 339 -13.83 -8.93 -99.53
N ARG A 340 -14.66 -9.92 -99.18
CA ARG A 340 -15.39 -9.92 -97.90
C ARG A 340 -14.49 -10.32 -96.75
N ILE A 341 -13.56 -11.24 -96.98
CA ILE A 341 -12.53 -11.64 -96.02
C ILE A 341 -11.67 -10.42 -95.68
N THR A 342 -11.11 -9.72 -96.67
CA THR A 342 -10.30 -8.51 -96.48
C THR A 342 -11.03 -7.43 -95.67
N ALA A 343 -12.33 -7.22 -95.92
CA ALA A 343 -13.12 -6.26 -95.14
C ALA A 343 -13.28 -6.68 -93.67
N ILE A 344 -13.39 -7.97 -93.37
CA ILE A 344 -13.40 -8.46 -91.99
C ILE A 344 -12.02 -8.28 -91.36
N LEU A 345 -10.94 -8.61 -92.06
CA LEU A 345 -9.56 -8.48 -91.57
C LEU A 345 -9.20 -7.04 -91.20
N GLN A 346 -9.61 -6.04 -92.00
CA GLN A 346 -9.39 -4.64 -91.67
C GLN A 346 -10.09 -4.24 -90.35
N ASN A 347 -11.31 -4.73 -90.13
CA ASN A 347 -12.02 -4.49 -88.87
C ASN A 347 -11.37 -5.23 -87.70
N ILE A 348 -10.81 -6.42 -87.94
CA ILE A 348 -10.05 -7.19 -86.94
C ILE A 348 -8.81 -6.39 -86.50
N ASP A 349 -8.13 -5.72 -87.42
CA ASP A 349 -6.97 -4.86 -87.10
C ASP A 349 -7.32 -3.71 -86.18
N ASP A 350 -8.37 -2.96 -86.52
CA ASP A 350 -8.84 -1.84 -85.70
C ASP A 350 -9.26 -2.32 -84.30
N LEU A 351 -9.92 -3.48 -84.23
CA LEU A 351 -10.36 -4.08 -82.99
C LEU A 351 -9.18 -4.57 -82.13
N THR A 352 -8.21 -5.25 -82.74
CA THR A 352 -7.01 -5.76 -82.07
C THR A 352 -6.18 -4.61 -81.50
N SER A 353 -6.02 -3.53 -82.28
CA SER A 353 -5.36 -2.30 -81.85
C SER A 353 -6.10 -1.61 -80.69
N THR A 354 -7.44 -1.61 -80.72
CA THR A 354 -8.25 -1.07 -79.62
C THR A 354 -8.10 -1.90 -78.34
N LEU A 355 -8.14 -3.22 -78.44
CA LEU A 355 -7.94 -4.13 -77.32
C LEU A 355 -6.52 -4.02 -76.73
N GLU A 356 -5.52 -3.85 -77.59
CA GLU A 356 -4.14 -3.59 -77.19
C GLU A 356 -4.01 -2.27 -76.43
N ALA A 357 -4.56 -1.18 -76.97
CA ALA A 357 -4.53 0.13 -76.31
C ALA A 357 -5.19 0.09 -74.91
N ILE A 358 -6.31 -0.65 -74.77
CA ILE A 358 -6.95 -0.85 -73.46
C ILE A 358 -6.06 -1.67 -72.53
N SER A 359 -5.44 -2.74 -73.02
CA SER A 359 -4.53 -3.59 -72.24
C SER A 359 -3.31 -2.80 -71.75
N ASP A 360 -2.77 -1.93 -72.59
CA ASP A 360 -1.67 -1.03 -72.24
C ASP A 360 -2.09 0.04 -71.22
N ASP A 361 -3.26 0.65 -71.38
CA ASP A 361 -3.81 1.61 -70.41
C ASP A 361 -4.01 0.95 -69.03
N VAL A 362 -4.57 -0.25 -69.00
CA VAL A 362 -4.70 -1.04 -67.77
C VAL A 362 -3.32 -1.36 -67.19
N ARG A 363 -2.37 -1.81 -68.01
CA ARG A 363 -1.02 -2.10 -67.54
C ARG A 363 -0.36 -0.88 -66.92
N LEU A 364 -0.53 0.32 -67.50
CA LEU A 364 0.06 1.57 -67.01
C LEU A 364 -0.64 2.10 -65.75
N ASN A 365 -1.97 2.17 -65.74
CA ASN A 365 -2.74 2.75 -64.63
C ASN A 365 -2.75 1.84 -63.38
N PHE A 366 -2.50 0.54 -63.56
CA PHE A 366 -2.53 -0.42 -62.45
C PHE A 366 -1.15 -0.89 -61.98
N VAL A 367 -0.03 -0.34 -62.50
CA VAL A 367 1.31 -0.65 -61.98
C VAL A 367 1.43 -0.36 -60.48
N SER A 368 0.83 0.75 -60.03
CA SER A 368 0.84 1.15 -58.61
C SER A 368 0.15 0.12 -57.71
N TRP A 369 -0.95 -0.47 -58.19
CA TRP A 369 -1.70 -1.50 -57.47
C TRP A 369 -1.01 -2.86 -57.54
N LYS A 370 -0.36 -3.19 -58.66
CA LYS A 370 0.47 -4.40 -58.80
C LYS A 370 1.62 -4.44 -57.79
N GLN A 371 2.17 -3.28 -57.41
CA GLN A 371 3.21 -3.22 -56.38
C GLN A 371 2.71 -3.64 -54.99
N LEU A 372 1.40 -3.55 -54.69
CA LEU A 372 0.83 -4.09 -53.45
C LEU A 372 0.96 -5.62 -53.36
N GLU A 373 1.01 -6.32 -54.49
CA GLU A 373 1.22 -7.77 -54.54
C GLU A 373 2.68 -8.16 -54.25
N ILE A 374 3.64 -7.27 -54.55
CA ILE A 374 5.09 -7.55 -54.48
C ILE A 374 5.69 -7.15 -53.13
N VAL A 375 5.19 -6.08 -52.48
CA VAL A 375 5.80 -5.54 -51.26
C VAL A 375 5.76 -6.55 -50.09
N GLU A 376 4.85 -7.52 -50.05
CA GLU A 376 4.81 -8.52 -48.98
C GLU A 376 5.47 -9.88 -49.28
N ALA A 377 5.87 -10.20 -50.51
CA ALA A 377 6.86 -11.29 -50.67
C ALA A 377 8.14 -10.99 -49.86
N VAL A 378 8.41 -9.70 -49.61
CA VAL A 378 9.53 -9.21 -48.81
C VAL A 378 9.19 -9.02 -47.31
N VAL A 379 7.91 -8.84 -46.94
CA VAL A 379 7.48 -8.68 -45.54
C VAL A 379 7.13 -10.01 -44.88
N GLU A 380 6.51 -10.97 -45.59
CA GLU A 380 6.31 -12.33 -45.08
C GLU A 380 7.65 -13.04 -44.85
N GLN A 381 8.62 -12.88 -45.78
CA GLN A 381 9.99 -13.40 -45.57
C GLN A 381 10.67 -12.80 -44.34
N LYS A 382 10.51 -11.49 -44.08
CA LYS A 382 11.13 -10.83 -42.91
C LYS A 382 10.44 -11.12 -41.59
N THR A 383 9.19 -11.59 -41.61
CA THR A 383 8.44 -11.95 -40.41
C THR A 383 8.75 -13.39 -40.01
N ILE A 384 8.91 -14.29 -40.99
CA ILE A 384 9.35 -15.68 -40.79
C ILE A 384 10.83 -15.75 -40.37
N GLU A 385 11.68 -14.80 -40.77
CA GLU A 385 13.09 -14.74 -40.32
C GLU A 385 13.26 -14.16 -38.90
N LYS A 386 12.21 -13.62 -38.28
CA LYS A 386 12.27 -13.00 -36.95
C LYS A 386 11.53 -13.78 -35.85
N GLU A 387 10.78 -14.80 -36.21
CA GLU A 387 10.31 -15.85 -35.29
C GLU A 387 11.29 -17.03 -35.31
#